data_AF-A0A7S0CZP2-F1
#
_entry.id   AF-A0A7S0CZP2-F1
#
_cell.length_a   1.000
_cell.length_b   1.000
_cell.length_c   1.000
_cell.angle_alpha   90.00
_cell.angle_beta   90.00
_cell.angle_gamma   90.00
#
_symmetry.space_group_name_H-M   'P 1'
#
loop_
_entity.id
_entity.type
_entity.pdbx_description
1 polymer ?
#
loop_
_entity_poly.entity_id
_entity_poly.type
_entity_poly.pdbx_seq_one_letter_code
_entity_poly.pdbx_strand_id
1 'polypeptide(L)'
;NPIRLCIVGDAASCGVVTSLVRMFRIPCEINPCTLEGTEVDSLEHYKTYSRPKVVNKESKMKDKHWKNVADLIKKESKDAGIVFCTLPYPLKGIDNGMYMSWLDALSEDQPTILIRGNNENVLTFYLE
;
A
#
# COMPACT_ATOMS: atom_id res chain seq x y z
N ASN A 1 6.02 15.82 13.92
CA ASN A 1 6.53 14.53 13.40
C ASN A 1 6.89 14.71 11.93
N PRO A 2 8.10 14.32 11.49
CA PRO A 2 8.48 14.39 10.09
C PRO A 2 7.57 13.49 9.24
N ILE A 3 7.36 13.87 7.97
CA ILE A 3 6.68 13.00 6.99
C ILE A 3 7.63 11.83 6.70
N ARG A 4 7.17 10.59 6.92
CA ARG A 4 7.92 9.38 6.55
C ARG A 4 7.30 8.80 5.28
N LEU A 5 8.13 8.56 4.27
CA LEU A 5 7.74 7.92 3.01
C LEU A 5 8.28 6.49 2.97
N CYS A 6 7.40 5.51 3.17
CA CYS A 6 7.73 4.10 3.01
C CYS A 6 7.62 3.70 1.54
N ILE A 7 8.72 3.21 0.95
CA ILE A 7 8.75 2.75 -0.45
C ILE A 7 8.95 1.24 -0.46
N VAL A 8 8.00 0.51 -1.03
CA VAL A 8 8.06 -0.95 -1.16
C VAL A 8 8.53 -1.32 -2.55
N GLY A 9 9.68 -2.00 -2.64
CA GLY A 9 10.24 -2.44 -3.92
C GLY A 9 11.66 -2.98 -3.78
N ASP A 10 12.26 -3.39 -4.89
CA ASP A 10 13.68 -3.69 -4.94
C ASP A 10 14.53 -2.41 -4.83
N ALA A 11 15.83 -2.57 -4.52
CA ALA A 11 16.72 -1.45 -4.30
C ALA A 11 16.83 -0.48 -5.49
N ALA A 12 16.78 -0.99 -6.73
CA ALA A 12 16.87 -0.14 -7.92
C ALA A 12 15.60 0.68 -8.09
N SER A 13 14.43 0.05 -7.97
CA SER A 13 13.13 0.73 -8.02
C SER A 13 13.00 1.80 -6.94
N CYS A 14 13.42 1.49 -5.70
CA CYS A 14 13.43 2.45 -4.60
C CYS A 14 14.33 3.65 -4.88
N GLY A 15 15.49 3.46 -5.53
CA GLY A 15 16.40 4.54 -5.92
C GLY A 15 15.79 5.51 -6.95
N VAL A 16 15.06 4.98 -7.93
CA VAL A 16 14.34 5.80 -8.93
C VAL A 16 13.25 6.62 -8.27
N VAL A 17 12.40 6.00 -7.45
CA VAL A 17 11.31 6.70 -6.75
C VAL A 17 11.86 7.74 -5.78
N THR A 18 12.96 7.45 -5.09
CA THR A 18 13.65 8.41 -4.21
C THR A 18 14.07 9.67 -4.97
N SER A 19 14.62 9.49 -6.18
CA SER A 19 15.04 10.61 -7.03
C SER A 19 13.85 11.45 -7.50
N LEU A 20 12.74 10.79 -7.85
CA LEU A 20 11.50 11.45 -8.26
C LEU A 20 10.86 12.24 -7.10
N VAL A 21 10.79 11.66 -5.90
CA VAL A 21 10.20 12.31 -4.71
C VAL A 21 10.94 13.60 -4.35
N ARG A 22 12.27 13.62 -4.52
CA ARG A 22 13.07 14.84 -4.32
C ARG A 22 12.65 15.99 -5.24
N MET A 23 12.14 15.70 -6.44
CA MET A 23 11.65 16.72 -7.36
C MET A 23 10.37 17.40 -6.87
N PHE A 24 9.57 16.72 -6.04
CA PHE A 24 8.35 17.30 -5.44
C PHE A 24 8.64 18.27 -4.29
N ARG A 25 9.91 18.39 -3.84
CA ARG A 25 10.34 19.30 -2.77
C ARG A 25 9.57 19.08 -1.46
N ILE A 26 9.10 17.85 -1.22
CA ILE A 26 8.45 17.46 0.04
C ILE A 26 9.54 17.09 1.05
N PRO A 27 9.59 17.75 2.23
CA PRO A 27 10.56 17.40 3.27
C PRO A 27 10.10 16.11 3.98
N CYS A 28 10.45 14.96 3.41
CA CYS A 28 10.15 13.64 3.98
C CYS A 28 11.41 12.79 4.18
N GLU A 29 11.39 11.99 5.24
CA GLU A 29 12.36 10.90 5.45
C GLU A 29 11.93 9.70 4.60
N ILE A 30 12.85 9.18 3.78
CA ILE A 30 12.54 8.09 2.84
C ILE A 30 13.05 6.78 3.42
N ASN A 31 12.13 5.85 3.64
CA ASN A 31 12.39 4.53 4.22
C ASN A 31 12.07 3.44 3.20
N PRO A 32 13.07 2.84 2.54
CA PRO A 32 12.86 1.64 1.75
C PRO A 32 12.40 0.49 2.66
N CYS A 33 11.31 -0.16 2.30
CA CYS A 33 10.70 -1.23 3.07
C CYS A 33 10.60 -2.51 2.23
N THR A 34 10.85 -3.65 2.88
CA THR A 34 10.61 -4.98 2.30
C THR A 34 9.31 -5.53 2.87
N LEU A 35 8.50 -6.16 2.02
CA LEU A 35 7.34 -6.91 2.49
C LEU A 35 7.80 -8.24 3.06
N GLU A 36 7.97 -8.27 4.37
CA GLU A 36 8.15 -9.52 5.12
C GLU A 36 6.81 -10.28 5.07
N GLY A 37 6.85 -11.54 4.62
CA GLY A 37 5.69 -12.40 4.68
C GLY A 37 5.53 -12.91 6.10
N THR A 38 4.41 -12.58 6.73
CA THR A 38 3.97 -13.24 7.97
C THR A 38 3.38 -14.61 7.62
N GLU A 39 3.70 -15.65 8.40
CA GLU A 39 3.06 -16.97 8.24
C GLU A 39 1.63 -16.97 8.81
N VAL A 40 1.35 -16.03 9.72
CA VAL A 40 0.03 -15.85 10.33
C VAL A 40 -0.85 -15.10 9.34
N ASP A 41 -1.95 -15.72 8.92
CA ASP A 41 -2.91 -15.06 8.03
C ASP A 41 -3.73 -14.05 8.86
N SER A 42 -3.20 -12.83 9.03
CA SER A 42 -3.85 -11.69 9.70
C SER A 42 -5.24 -11.37 9.15
N LEU A 43 -5.55 -11.87 7.94
CA LEU A 43 -6.83 -11.67 7.24
C LEU A 43 -7.80 -12.85 7.34
N GLU A 44 -7.51 -13.89 8.15
CA GLU A 44 -8.47 -15.00 8.40
C GLU A 44 -9.86 -14.47 8.78
N HIS A 45 -9.90 -13.45 9.64
CA HIS A 45 -11.15 -12.83 10.08
C HIS A 45 -12.01 -12.34 8.90
N TYR A 46 -11.36 -11.82 7.85
CA TYR A 46 -12.03 -11.27 6.67
C TYR A 46 -12.38 -12.33 5.61
N LYS A 47 -11.83 -13.56 5.70
CA LYS A 47 -12.24 -14.67 4.83
C LYS A 47 -13.72 -15.01 4.95
N THR A 48 -14.34 -14.70 6.09
CA THR A 48 -15.78 -14.90 6.30
C THR A 48 -16.63 -14.11 5.29
N TYR A 49 -16.18 -12.90 4.91
CA TYR A 49 -16.88 -12.04 3.95
C TYR A 49 -16.50 -12.31 2.50
N SER A 50 -15.35 -12.96 2.27
CA SER A 50 -14.79 -13.28 0.96
C SER A 50 -14.99 -14.78 0.66
N ARG A 51 -16.00 -15.11 -0.15
CA ARG A 51 -16.14 -16.46 -0.75
C ARG A 51 -15.81 -16.40 -2.24
N PRO A 52 -14.51 -16.34 -2.61
CA PRO A 52 -14.15 -16.16 -4.00
C PRO A 52 -14.58 -17.39 -4.80
N LYS A 53 -15.48 -17.20 -5.76
CA LYS A 53 -15.98 -18.28 -6.63
C LYS A 53 -14.88 -18.86 -7.52
N VAL A 54 -13.89 -18.04 -7.87
CA VAL A 54 -12.71 -18.42 -8.66
C VAL A 54 -11.50 -17.67 -8.11
N VAL A 55 -10.44 -18.40 -7.78
CA VAL A 55 -9.17 -17.82 -7.33
C VAL A 55 -8.12 -18.13 -8.41
N ASN A 56 -7.65 -17.11 -9.10
CA ASN A 56 -6.57 -17.25 -10.08
C ASN A 56 -5.20 -16.98 -9.43
N LYS A 57 -4.11 -17.23 -10.17
CA LYS A 57 -2.75 -17.01 -9.64
C LYS A 57 -2.51 -15.53 -9.28
N GLU A 58 -3.04 -14.62 -10.09
CA GLU A 58 -2.87 -13.18 -9.92
C GLU A 58 -3.57 -12.66 -8.65
N SER A 59 -4.79 -13.12 -8.38
CA SER A 59 -5.57 -12.77 -7.20
C SER A 59 -4.87 -13.25 -5.94
N LYS A 60 -4.26 -14.45 -5.94
CA LYS A 60 -3.43 -14.93 -4.82
C LYS A 60 -2.21 -14.05 -4.57
N MET A 61 -1.53 -13.65 -5.64
CA MET A 61 -0.35 -12.79 -5.53
C MET A 61 -0.71 -11.40 -4.99
N LYS A 62 -1.84 -10.84 -5.45
CA LYS A 62 -2.36 -9.56 -4.97
C LYS A 62 -2.87 -9.63 -3.55
N ASP A 63 -3.58 -10.70 -3.21
CA ASP A 63 -4.03 -10.98 -1.86
C ASP A 63 -2.83 -10.96 -0.91
N LYS A 64 -1.84 -11.83 -1.16
CA LYS A 64 -0.60 -11.86 -0.37
C LYS A 64 0.10 -10.50 -0.28
N HIS A 65 0.19 -9.76 -1.39
CA HIS A 65 0.81 -8.45 -1.40
C HIS A 65 0.10 -7.47 -0.45
N TRP A 66 -1.22 -7.35 -0.55
CA TRP A 66 -1.98 -6.42 0.28
C TRP A 66 -2.05 -6.84 1.75
N LYS A 67 -2.00 -8.15 2.06
CA LYS A 67 -1.82 -8.63 3.44
C LYS A 67 -0.52 -8.09 4.05
N ASN A 68 0.59 -8.29 3.33
CA ASN A 68 1.90 -7.86 3.82
C ASN A 68 2.00 -6.33 3.93
N VAL A 69 1.32 -5.58 3.05
CA VAL A 69 1.26 -4.11 3.15
C VAL A 69 0.48 -3.67 4.39
N ALA A 70 -0.63 -4.33 4.69
CA ALA A 70 -1.39 -4.06 5.91
C ALA A 70 -0.52 -4.31 7.16
N ASP A 71 0.18 -5.45 7.23
CA ASP A 71 1.10 -5.74 8.34
C ASP A 71 2.24 -4.71 8.45
N LEU A 72 2.79 -4.26 7.32
CA LEU A 72 3.80 -3.21 7.28
C LEU A 72 3.26 -1.88 7.84
N ILE A 73 2.04 -1.48 7.45
CA ILE A 73 1.40 -0.27 7.98
C ILE A 73 1.25 -0.38 9.50
N LYS A 74 0.77 -1.52 10.01
CA LYS A 74 0.64 -1.77 11.46
C LYS A 74 1.98 -1.70 12.19
N LYS A 75 3.06 -2.18 11.57
CA LYS A 75 4.42 -2.17 12.14
C LYS A 75 5.02 -0.76 12.19
N GLU A 76 4.96 -0.04 11.07
CA GLU A 76 5.68 1.23 10.88
C GLU A 76 4.88 2.47 11.30
N SER A 77 3.55 2.34 11.50
CA SER A 77 2.65 3.49 11.69
C SER A 77 2.01 3.56 13.07
N LYS A 78 2.52 2.85 14.08
CA LYS A 78 1.94 2.84 15.45
C LYS A 78 1.85 4.22 16.10
N ASP A 79 2.73 5.13 15.72
CA ASP A 79 2.85 6.50 16.21
C ASP A 79 2.43 7.55 15.17
N ALA A 80 1.89 7.12 14.03
CA ALA A 80 1.44 8.01 12.98
C ALA A 80 0.11 8.68 13.36
N GLY A 81 -0.02 9.99 13.08
CA GLY A 81 -1.32 10.66 13.22
C GLY A 81 -2.30 10.34 12.09
N ILE A 82 -1.76 10.03 10.90
CA ILE A 82 -2.51 9.66 9.70
C ILE A 82 -1.60 8.88 8.75
N VAL A 83 -2.17 7.92 8.02
CA VAL A 83 -1.47 7.13 7.00
C VAL A 83 -2.03 7.46 5.63
N PHE A 84 -1.16 7.78 4.68
CA PHE A 84 -1.51 7.87 3.27
C PHE A 84 -1.01 6.61 2.57
N CYS A 85 -1.91 5.81 2.02
CA CYS A 85 -1.57 4.57 1.35
C CYS A 85 -2.14 4.55 -0.07
N THR A 86 -1.42 3.92 -1.00
CA THR A 86 -1.90 3.70 -2.36
C THR A 86 -3.14 2.81 -2.33
N LEU A 87 -4.25 3.28 -2.91
CA LEU A 87 -5.48 2.51 -3.02
C LEU A 87 -5.24 1.26 -3.90
N PRO A 88 -5.61 0.06 -3.43
CA PRO A 88 -5.56 -1.14 -4.23
C PRO A 88 -6.31 -1.01 -5.54
N TYR A 89 -5.66 -1.38 -6.66
CA TYR A 89 -6.33 -1.42 -7.95
C TYR A 89 -7.15 -2.71 -8.10
N PRO A 90 -8.47 -2.61 -8.33
CA PRO A 90 -9.29 -3.79 -8.61
C PRO A 90 -8.96 -4.31 -10.02
N LEU A 91 -8.24 -5.41 -10.09
CA LEU A 91 -8.05 -6.17 -11.33
C LEU A 91 -9.31 -6.96 -11.68
N LYS A 92 -9.48 -7.23 -12.98
CA LYS A 92 -10.58 -8.08 -13.47
C LYS A 92 -10.45 -9.48 -12.86
N GLY A 93 -11.55 -9.97 -12.28
CA GLY A 93 -11.63 -11.32 -11.70
C GLY A 93 -11.25 -11.41 -10.22
N ILE A 94 -10.97 -10.29 -9.54
CA ILE A 94 -10.92 -10.27 -8.07
C ILE A 94 -12.35 -10.24 -7.53
N ASP A 95 -12.60 -11.07 -6.52
CA ASP A 95 -13.88 -11.09 -5.80
C ASP A 95 -14.08 -9.80 -4.99
N ASN A 96 -15.30 -9.26 -4.98
CA ASN A 96 -15.59 -8.02 -4.28
C ASN A 96 -15.31 -8.13 -2.77
N GLY A 97 -15.60 -9.29 -2.15
CA GLY A 97 -15.32 -9.52 -0.73
C GLY A 97 -13.81 -9.52 -0.45
N MET A 98 -13.01 -10.11 -1.35
CA MET A 98 -11.56 -10.05 -1.26
C MET A 98 -11.05 -8.61 -1.38
N TYR A 99 -11.56 -7.84 -2.34
CA TYR A 99 -11.18 -6.43 -2.47
C TYR A 99 -11.52 -5.62 -1.22
N MET A 100 -12.74 -5.77 -0.67
CA MET A 100 -13.16 -5.08 0.56
C MET A 100 -12.30 -5.49 1.75
N SER A 101 -11.93 -6.78 1.86
CA SER A 101 -11.03 -7.23 2.94
C SER A 101 -9.68 -6.54 2.94
N TRP A 102 -9.15 -6.17 1.76
CA TRP A 102 -7.90 -5.42 1.67
C TRP A 102 -8.09 -3.98 2.15
N LEU A 103 -9.19 -3.33 1.77
CA LEU A 103 -9.47 -1.95 2.19
C LEU A 103 -9.62 -1.87 3.72
N ASP A 104 -10.36 -2.82 4.30
CA ASP A 104 -10.54 -2.92 5.74
C ASP A 104 -9.20 -3.15 6.46
N ALA A 105 -8.40 -4.12 6.02
CA ALA A 105 -7.11 -4.42 6.65
C ALA A 105 -6.10 -3.26 6.56
N LEU A 106 -6.11 -2.49 5.46
CA LEU A 106 -5.23 -1.31 5.31
C LEU A 106 -5.64 -0.13 6.21
N SER A 107 -6.85 -0.15 6.76
CA SER A 107 -7.42 0.95 7.56
C SER A 107 -7.81 0.54 9.00
N GLU A 108 -7.42 -0.66 9.42
CA GLU A 108 -7.86 -1.25 10.69
C GLU A 108 -7.37 -0.49 11.93
N ASP A 109 -6.06 -0.22 12.03
CA ASP A 109 -5.45 0.25 13.28
C ASP A 109 -5.17 1.77 13.30
N GLN A 110 -5.08 2.41 12.13
CA GLN A 110 -4.69 3.82 12.01
C GLN A 110 -5.65 4.55 11.06
N PRO A 111 -5.90 5.85 11.27
CA PRO A 111 -6.62 6.66 10.29
C PRO A 111 -5.89 6.64 8.94
N THR A 112 -6.45 5.92 7.96
CA THR A 112 -5.83 5.73 6.64
C THR A 112 -6.64 6.42 5.55
N ILE A 113 -5.94 7.19 4.71
CA ILE A 113 -6.47 7.71 3.44
C ILE A 113 -5.90 6.87 2.31
N LEU A 114 -6.78 6.19 1.58
CA LEU A 114 -6.44 5.42 0.39
C LEU A 114 -6.51 6.34 -0.85
N ILE A 115 -5.37 6.57 -1.50
CA ILE A 115 -5.24 7.53 -2.60
C ILE A 115 -4.88 6.80 -3.90
N ARG A 116 -5.47 7.25 -5.02
CA ARG A 116 -5.06 6.87 -6.37
C ARG A 116 -5.16 8.05 -7.32
N GLY A 117 -4.09 8.27 -8.08
CA GLY A 117 -4.09 9.24 -9.18
C GLY A 117 -4.80 8.71 -10.43
N ASN A 118 -5.19 9.61 -11.32
CA ASN A 118 -5.75 9.31 -12.64
C ASN A 118 -4.68 8.95 -13.70
N ASN A 119 -3.41 8.82 -13.29
CA ASN A 119 -2.23 8.60 -14.14
C ASN A 119 -1.85 9.78 -15.06
N GLU A 120 -2.34 10.98 -14.80
CA GLU A 120 -1.83 12.19 -15.46
C GLU A 120 -0.60 12.74 -14.75
N ASN A 121 0.25 13.48 -15.49
CA ASN A 121 1.46 14.05 -14.92
C ASN A 121 1.11 15.16 -13.93
N VAL A 122 1.58 15.01 -12.69
CA VAL A 122 1.39 15.97 -11.60
C VAL A 122 2.65 16.81 -11.31
N LEU A 123 3.78 16.48 -11.94
CA LEU A 123 5.02 17.20 -11.73
C LEU A 123 4.93 18.57 -12.42
N THR A 124 4.82 19.62 -11.60
CA THR A 124 4.78 21.00 -12.08
C THR A 124 6.16 21.61 -11.96
N PHE A 125 6.72 22.07 -13.08
CA PHE A 125 7.98 22.81 -13.10
C PHE A 125 7.67 24.28 -12.84
N TYR A 126 7.98 24.76 -11.64
CA TYR A 126 8.06 26.20 -11.40
C TYR A 126 9.31 26.70 -12.13
N LEU A 127 9.11 27.48 -13.19
CA LEU A 127 10.18 28.30 -13.76
C LEU A 127 10.55 29.32 -12.67
N GLU A 128 11.80 29.27 -12.21
CA GLU A 128 12.39 30.37 -11.44
C GLU A 128 12.73 31.53 -12.37
#